data_AF-A0A9W9RAW7-F1
#
_entry.id   AF-A0A9W9RAW7-F1
#
_cell.length_a   1.000
_cell.length_b   1.000
_cell.length_c   1.000
_cell.angle_alpha   90.00
_cell.angle_beta   90.00
_cell.angle_gamma   90.00
#
_symmetry.space_group_name_H-M   'P 1'
#
loop_
_entity.id
_entity.type
_entity.pdbx_description
1 polymer ?
#
loop_
_entity_poly.entity_id
_entity_poly.type
_entity_poly.pdbx_seq_one_letter_code
_entity_poly.pdbx_strand_id
1 'polypeptide(L)'
;MTIDDASGREKQRGQLLRQTRETNNATIQPNIQSRALHSAGPTQFYRDILDPAKGETFTPTTPPKMSQLLSPIALRALRTLIHRPAVSSPLCRTITTSPAISYASKQSPITSRFNFHPVFRTAALGLSAVPTRQFSSSPIIRATYNQVRRGIRTGQRARRGGSPALKGTPGLKGVCLKTGVTKPKKPNSGERKVARVRLSSGKVITAYIPGEGHNIQQHSVVQVRGGRAQDCPGVKYTLVRGAMDLGGVGSRMTSRSKYGAKKPKTN
;
A
#
# COMPACT_ATOMS: atom_id res chain seq x y z
N MET A 1 24.48 -65.67 -4.72
CA MET A 1 24.41 -65.65 -3.24
C MET A 1 25.28 -64.48 -2.81
N THR A 2 24.82 -63.39 -2.20
CA THR A 2 23.75 -63.21 -1.22
C THR A 2 23.20 -61.79 -1.30
N ILE A 3 21.88 -61.68 -1.37
CA ILE A 3 21.09 -60.51 -0.99
C ILE A 3 20.73 -60.73 0.48
N ASP A 4 20.81 -59.70 1.33
CA ASP A 4 20.02 -59.45 2.55
C ASP A 4 20.86 -58.77 3.64
N ASP A 5 20.73 -57.45 3.80
CA ASP A 5 21.15 -56.73 5.03
C ASP A 5 20.50 -55.34 5.19
N ALA A 6 19.25 -55.20 4.72
CA ALA A 6 18.47 -53.96 4.86
C ALA A 6 17.57 -53.93 6.11
N SER A 7 17.27 -55.10 6.72
CA SER A 7 16.32 -55.26 7.83
C SER A 7 16.86 -54.79 9.19
N GLY A 8 18.18 -54.81 9.41
CA GLY A 8 18.79 -54.52 10.71
C GLY A 8 18.83 -53.04 11.11
N ARG A 9 18.94 -52.13 10.14
CA ARG A 9 19.13 -50.68 10.40
C ARG A 9 17.83 -49.94 10.75
N GLU A 10 16.68 -50.49 10.37
CA GLU A 10 15.38 -49.85 10.61
C GLU A 10 14.85 -50.14 12.03
N LYS A 11 15.18 -51.31 12.59
CA LYS A 11 14.84 -51.68 13.98
C LYS A 11 15.58 -50.83 15.02
N GLN A 12 16.83 -50.45 14.74
CA GLN A 12 17.63 -49.59 15.63
C GLN A 12 17.10 -48.15 15.69
N ARG A 13 16.57 -47.61 14.57
CA ARG A 13 15.93 -46.28 14.53
C ARG A 13 14.62 -46.22 15.31
N GLY A 14 13.85 -47.32 15.31
CA GLY A 14 12.59 -47.41 16.06
C GLY A 14 12.76 -47.49 17.59
N GLN A 15 13.83 -48.13 18.07
CA GLN A 15 14.13 -48.21 19.51
C GLN A 15 14.64 -46.88 20.09
N LEU A 16 15.46 -46.13 19.34
CA LEU A 16 15.98 -44.83 19.79
C LEU A 16 14.86 -43.76 19.96
N LEU A 17 13.82 -43.85 19.13
CA LEU A 17 12.65 -42.97 19.21
C LEU A 17 11.66 -43.34 20.33
N ARG A 18 11.72 -44.56 20.87
CA ARG A 18 10.93 -44.97 22.05
C ARG A 18 11.60 -44.55 23.36
N GLN A 19 12.93 -44.65 23.47
CA GLN A 19 13.68 -44.24 24.66
C GLN A 19 13.60 -42.73 24.95
N THR A 20 13.41 -41.89 23.94
CA THR A 20 13.29 -40.43 24.10
C THR A 20 11.90 -39.97 24.54
N ARG A 21 10.88 -40.85 24.56
CA ARG A 21 9.54 -40.57 25.08
C ARG A 21 9.34 -40.99 26.53
N GLU A 22 10.17 -41.91 27.05
CA GLU A 22 10.03 -42.44 28.42
C GLU A 22 10.80 -41.64 29.48
N THR A 23 11.78 -40.82 29.08
CA THR A 23 12.61 -40.03 30.01
C THR A 23 11.96 -38.73 30.51
N ASN A 24 10.82 -38.30 29.95
CA ASN A 24 10.16 -37.05 30.34
C ASN A 24 8.96 -37.22 31.29
N ASN A 25 8.66 -38.44 31.73
CA ASN A 25 7.53 -38.73 32.65
C ASN A 25 7.94 -39.36 33.99
N ALA A 26 9.23 -39.30 34.37
CA ALA A 26 9.66 -39.71 35.70
C ALA A 26 9.42 -38.59 36.73
N THR A 27 8.35 -38.77 37.51
CA THR A 27 8.05 -38.30 38.86
C THR A 27 9.17 -37.53 39.59
N ILE A 28 8.92 -36.24 39.88
CA ILE A 28 9.51 -35.53 41.01
C ILE A 28 8.36 -35.17 41.97
N GLN A 29 8.30 -35.89 43.09
CA GLN A 29 7.55 -35.49 44.29
C GLN A 29 8.36 -34.44 45.06
N PRO A 30 7.72 -33.42 45.65
CA PRO A 30 8.20 -32.96 46.94
C PRO A 30 7.10 -32.97 48.01
N ASN A 31 7.36 -33.80 49.02
CA ASN A 31 6.87 -33.70 50.38
C ASN A 31 7.23 -32.32 50.97
N ILE A 32 6.23 -31.49 51.27
CA ILE A 32 6.43 -30.30 52.12
C ILE A 32 5.31 -30.23 53.15
N GLN A 33 5.74 -30.44 54.40
CA GLN A 33 4.97 -30.26 55.62
C GLN A 33 4.46 -28.82 55.77
N SER A 34 3.32 -28.75 56.45
CA SER A 34 2.61 -27.58 56.93
C SER A 34 3.49 -26.48 57.54
N ARG A 35 3.27 -25.24 57.10
CA ARG A 35 3.35 -24.06 57.97
C ARG A 35 2.46 -22.93 57.44
N ALA A 36 1.37 -22.70 58.15
CA ALA A 36 0.51 -21.54 57.99
C ALA A 36 1.23 -20.30 58.53
N LEU A 37 1.32 -19.23 57.73
CA LEU A 37 1.47 -17.86 58.23
C LEU A 37 0.74 -16.88 57.31
N HIS A 38 0.05 -15.96 57.97
CA HIS A 38 -0.83 -14.93 57.44
C HIS A 38 -0.06 -13.82 56.72
N SER A 39 -0.57 -13.32 55.59
CA SER A 39 -0.54 -11.87 55.27
C SER A 39 -1.50 -11.53 54.14
N ALA A 40 -2.22 -10.44 54.33
CA ALA A 40 -3.31 -9.94 53.49
C ALA A 40 -2.80 -9.22 52.22
N GLY A 41 -3.56 -9.31 51.12
CA GLY A 41 -3.34 -8.54 49.88
C GLY A 41 -4.38 -8.89 48.79
N PRO A 42 -4.73 -7.95 47.88
CA PRO A 42 -6.12 -7.63 47.54
C PRO A 42 -6.69 -8.45 46.36
N THR A 43 -7.55 -9.41 46.67
CA THR A 43 -8.37 -10.14 45.68
C THR A 43 -9.86 -10.20 46.06
N GLN A 44 -10.34 -9.25 46.86
CA GLN A 44 -11.77 -9.14 47.19
C GLN A 44 -12.61 -8.31 46.22
N PHE A 45 -12.01 -7.76 45.14
CA PHE A 45 -12.77 -6.95 44.17
C PHE A 45 -13.48 -7.79 43.08
N TYR A 46 -13.20 -9.09 42.98
CA TYR A 46 -13.69 -9.94 41.89
C TYR A 46 -14.61 -11.09 42.34
N ARG A 47 -15.01 -11.14 43.61
CA ARG A 47 -15.93 -12.16 44.14
C ARG A 47 -17.37 -11.68 44.32
N ASP A 48 -17.64 -10.38 44.23
CA ASP A 48 -18.99 -9.82 44.40
C ASP A 48 -19.78 -9.61 43.09
N ILE A 49 -19.22 -9.99 41.94
CA ILE A 49 -19.80 -9.73 40.61
C ILE A 49 -20.55 -10.96 40.03
N LEU A 50 -20.49 -12.13 40.68
CA LEU A 50 -21.01 -13.37 40.11
C LEU A 50 -21.89 -14.20 41.06
N ASP A 51 -22.83 -13.58 41.78
CA ASP A 51 -23.93 -14.29 42.43
C ASP A 51 -25.30 -13.62 42.10
N PRO A 52 -26.19 -14.27 41.33
CA PRO A 52 -27.51 -13.75 41.01
C PRO A 52 -28.53 -14.23 42.06
N ALA A 53 -28.64 -13.52 43.18
CA ALA A 53 -29.73 -13.73 44.13
C ALA A 53 -30.08 -12.42 44.85
N LYS A 54 -30.97 -11.63 44.22
CA LYS A 54 -31.92 -10.70 44.85
C LYS A 54 -32.82 -10.12 43.75
N GLY A 55 -34.10 -10.46 43.84
CA GLY A 55 -35.12 -9.90 42.97
C GLY A 55 -35.45 -8.47 43.38
N GLU A 56 -35.35 -7.56 42.43
CA GLU A 56 -36.11 -6.31 42.44
C GLU A 56 -36.62 -6.06 41.01
N THR A 57 -37.93 -5.92 40.90
CA THR A 57 -38.66 -5.62 39.68
C THR A 57 -38.38 -4.19 39.22
N PHE A 58 -37.55 -4.02 38.20
CA PHE A 58 -37.46 -2.79 37.42
C PHE A 58 -38.10 -3.00 36.05
N THR A 59 -39.16 -2.24 35.78
CA THR A 59 -39.87 -2.23 34.51
C THR A 59 -38.99 -1.64 33.40
N PRO A 60 -38.96 -2.23 32.19
CA PRO A 60 -38.21 -1.65 31.09
C PRO A 60 -38.98 -0.45 30.52
N THR A 61 -38.51 0.76 30.81
CA THR A 61 -38.89 1.96 30.07
C THR A 61 -38.32 1.87 28.65
N THR A 62 -39.21 1.81 27.68
CA THR A 62 -38.91 1.83 26.25
C THR A 62 -38.25 3.16 25.86
N PRO A 63 -37.18 3.16 25.04
CA PRO A 63 -36.62 4.42 24.54
C PRO A 63 -37.60 5.06 23.55
N PRO A 64 -37.82 6.39 23.61
CA PRO A 64 -38.65 7.06 22.63
C PRO A 64 -38.00 6.99 21.24
N LYS A 65 -38.79 6.55 20.25
CA LYS A 65 -38.47 6.68 18.82
C LYS A 65 -38.37 8.17 18.48
N MET A 66 -37.15 8.69 18.38
CA MET A 66 -36.91 9.97 17.70
C MET A 66 -36.87 9.73 16.20
N SER A 67 -38.06 9.59 15.60
CA SER A 67 -38.24 9.79 14.17
C SER A 67 -38.80 11.19 13.94
N GLN A 68 -38.15 11.88 13.00
CA GLN A 68 -38.63 13.06 12.30
C GLN A 68 -38.49 14.39 13.02
N LEU A 69 -37.41 15.12 12.74
CA LEU A 69 -37.47 16.56 12.51
C LEU A 69 -36.29 16.96 11.61
N LEU A 70 -36.49 16.83 10.29
CA LEU A 70 -35.86 17.65 9.25
C LEU A 70 -36.46 17.17 7.92
N SER A 71 -37.44 17.91 7.40
CA SER A 71 -38.00 17.64 6.08
C SER A 71 -36.89 17.77 5.02
N PRO A 72 -36.92 16.97 3.93
CA PRO A 72 -35.93 17.08 2.85
C PRO A 72 -35.93 18.46 2.16
N ILE A 73 -36.97 19.27 2.41
CA ILE A 73 -37.10 20.65 1.95
C ILE A 73 -36.17 21.60 2.73
N ALA A 74 -36.05 21.42 4.05
CA ALA A 74 -35.20 22.25 4.92
C ALA A 74 -33.70 22.08 4.61
N LEU A 75 -33.26 20.86 4.27
CA LEU A 75 -31.89 20.58 3.85
C LEU A 75 -31.55 21.14 2.44
N ARG A 76 -32.57 21.45 1.63
CA ARG A 76 -32.38 22.06 0.30
C ARG A 76 -32.21 23.58 0.38
N ALA A 77 -32.89 24.23 1.32
CA ALA A 77 -32.80 25.68 1.54
C ALA A 77 -31.44 26.12 2.13
N LEU A 78 -30.80 25.29 2.95
CA LEU A 78 -29.46 25.59 3.48
C LEU A 78 -28.34 25.53 2.42
N ARG A 79 -28.62 25.01 1.22
CA ARG A 79 -27.65 24.91 0.13
C ARG A 79 -27.60 26.13 -0.79
N THR A 80 -28.53 27.08 -0.65
CA THR A 80 -28.62 28.27 -1.52
C THR A 80 -28.08 29.55 -0.89
N LEU A 81 -27.58 29.51 0.35
CA LEU A 81 -27.04 30.69 1.07
C LEU A 81 -25.52 30.79 1.05
N ILE A 82 -24.83 30.07 0.16
CA ILE A 82 -23.39 30.25 -0.05
C ILE A 82 -23.14 30.33 -1.56
N HIS A 83 -23.30 31.52 -2.12
CA HIS A 83 -22.77 31.89 -3.43
C HIS A 83 -21.98 33.21 -3.35
N ARG A 84 -20.67 33.06 -3.65
CA ARG A 84 -19.75 33.96 -4.37
C ARG A 84 -19.52 35.40 -3.86
N PRO A 85 -18.25 35.82 -3.89
CA PRO A 85 -17.70 36.57 -5.03
C PRO A 85 -16.35 35.97 -5.48
N ALA A 86 -15.59 36.40 -6.48
CA ALA A 86 -15.75 37.18 -7.70
C ALA A 86 -14.54 36.80 -8.56
N VAL A 87 -14.65 37.00 -9.87
CA VAL A 87 -13.66 36.66 -10.88
C VAL A 87 -12.68 37.83 -11.01
N SER A 88 -11.38 37.57 -10.91
CA SER A 88 -10.36 38.38 -11.58
C SER A 88 -9.23 37.46 -12.06
N SER A 89 -8.97 37.52 -13.35
CA SER A 89 -7.83 36.88 -13.99
C SER A 89 -7.34 37.81 -15.09
N PRO A 90 -6.05 38.19 -15.07
CA PRO A 90 -5.38 38.59 -16.29
C PRO A 90 -4.16 37.72 -16.60
N LEU A 91 -4.13 37.29 -17.86
CA LEU A 91 -3.03 37.42 -18.83
C LEU A 91 -1.79 36.50 -18.76
N CYS A 92 -1.61 35.84 -19.91
CA CYS A 92 -0.37 35.58 -20.66
C CYS A 92 0.83 34.96 -19.94
N ARG A 93 1.06 33.66 -20.21
CA ARG A 93 2.41 33.06 -20.17
C ARG A 93 2.92 32.88 -21.59
N THR A 94 3.90 33.70 -21.95
CA THR A 94 4.77 33.57 -23.11
C THR A 94 5.55 32.25 -23.01
N ILE A 95 5.54 31.45 -24.07
CA ILE A 95 6.38 30.26 -24.20
C ILE A 95 7.73 30.74 -24.76
N THR A 96 8.74 30.80 -23.89
CA THR A 96 10.13 31.03 -24.28
C THR A 96 10.76 29.68 -24.62
N THR A 97 10.93 29.39 -25.90
CA THR A 97 11.74 28.26 -26.38
C THR A 97 13.22 28.63 -26.29
N SER A 98 13.96 28.01 -25.39
CA SER A 98 15.43 28.08 -25.37
C SER A 98 16.05 27.06 -26.33
N PRO A 99 17.14 27.41 -27.04
CA PRO A 99 17.68 26.65 -28.16
C PRO A 99 18.54 25.45 -27.72
N ALA A 100 18.59 24.45 -28.60
CA ALA A 100 19.46 23.29 -28.51
C ALA A 100 20.93 23.69 -28.67
N ILE A 101 21.78 23.09 -27.84
CA ILE A 101 23.24 23.15 -27.93
C ILE A 101 23.66 22.19 -29.05
N SER A 102 24.11 22.75 -30.17
CA SER A 102 24.67 22.00 -31.30
C SER A 102 26.20 21.96 -31.17
N TYR A 103 26.78 20.76 -31.17
CA TYR A 103 28.23 20.56 -31.19
C TYR A 103 28.81 20.95 -32.56
N ALA A 104 29.85 21.77 -32.53
CA ALA A 104 30.61 22.21 -33.69
C ALA A 104 31.50 21.07 -34.23
N SER A 105 31.42 20.78 -35.53
CA SER A 105 32.45 20.07 -36.28
C SER A 105 32.94 20.95 -37.44
N LYS A 106 34.25 20.84 -37.68
CA LYS A 106 35.08 21.76 -38.46
C LYS A 106 34.84 21.67 -39.97
N GLN A 107 35.10 22.80 -40.63
CA GLN A 107 35.06 23.07 -42.07
C GLN A 107 36.16 22.32 -42.85
N SER A 108 35.91 22.03 -44.12
CA SER A 108 36.69 22.56 -45.26
C SER A 108 36.03 22.25 -46.62
N PRO A 109 36.33 23.02 -47.69
CA PRO A 109 35.46 23.21 -48.86
C PRO A 109 36.01 22.54 -50.13
N ILE A 110 35.27 22.57 -51.25
CA ILE A 110 35.74 22.85 -52.63
C ILE A 110 34.58 22.69 -53.67
N THR A 111 34.37 23.78 -54.41
CA THR A 111 33.82 24.00 -55.77
C THR A 111 32.88 22.98 -56.46
N SER A 112 31.79 23.49 -57.04
CA SER A 112 31.75 23.88 -58.46
C SER A 112 30.38 24.44 -58.86
N ARG A 113 30.41 25.24 -59.92
CA ARG A 113 29.41 26.14 -60.45
C ARG A 113 28.31 25.38 -61.20
N PHE A 114 27.04 25.78 -61.04
CA PHE A 114 26.09 25.84 -62.17
C PHE A 114 25.02 26.90 -61.88
N ASN A 115 24.97 27.90 -62.77
CA ASN A 115 23.94 28.93 -62.81
C ASN A 115 22.61 28.29 -63.27
N PHE A 116 21.60 28.32 -62.40
CA PHE A 116 20.20 28.10 -62.78
C PHE A 116 19.39 29.31 -62.33
N HIS A 117 18.83 30.05 -63.29
CA HIS A 117 17.85 31.09 -63.01
C HIS A 117 16.50 30.42 -62.67
N PRO A 118 15.88 30.70 -61.52
CA PRO A 118 14.55 30.21 -61.25
C PRO A 118 13.52 31.07 -62.00
N VAL A 119 12.83 30.46 -62.97
CA VAL A 119 11.57 31.00 -63.50
C VAL A 119 10.53 30.81 -62.40
N PHE A 120 10.06 31.92 -61.81
CA PHE A 120 8.93 31.90 -60.88
C PHE A 120 7.65 31.55 -61.65
N ARG A 121 7.35 30.25 -61.74
CA ARG A 121 6.03 29.77 -62.14
C ARG A 121 5.14 29.82 -60.90
N THR A 122 4.30 30.85 -60.79
CA THR A 122 3.22 30.93 -59.81
C THR A 122 2.20 29.84 -60.10
N ALA A 123 2.38 28.66 -59.50
CA ALA A 123 1.31 27.70 -59.34
C ALA A 123 0.45 28.17 -58.16
N ALA A 124 -0.81 28.51 -58.41
CA ALA A 124 -1.80 28.75 -57.37
C ALA A 124 -1.98 27.46 -56.56
N LEU A 125 -1.29 27.37 -55.42
CA LEU A 125 -1.54 26.33 -54.44
C LEU A 125 -2.86 26.67 -53.75
N GLY A 126 -3.88 25.87 -54.06
CA GLY A 126 -5.17 25.90 -53.40
C GLY A 126 -5.03 25.83 -51.88
N LEU A 127 -6.03 26.40 -51.21
CA LEU A 127 -6.13 26.46 -49.75
C LEU A 127 -5.68 25.12 -49.14
N SER A 128 -4.57 25.14 -48.41
CA SER A 128 -4.12 24.00 -47.62
C SER A 128 -5.20 23.70 -46.59
N ALA A 129 -5.98 22.65 -46.83
CA ALA A 129 -6.87 22.08 -45.84
C ALA A 129 -6.03 21.75 -44.61
N VAL A 130 -6.31 22.46 -43.51
CA VAL A 130 -5.70 22.17 -42.21
C VAL A 130 -6.01 20.71 -41.90
N PRO A 131 -5.00 19.84 -41.67
CA PRO A 131 -5.27 18.46 -41.31
C PRO A 131 -6.00 18.45 -39.97
N THR A 132 -7.31 18.22 -40.02
CA THR A 132 -8.11 17.97 -38.83
C THR A 132 -7.57 16.69 -38.21
N ARG A 133 -7.05 16.78 -36.98
CA ARG A 133 -6.56 15.61 -36.25
C ARG A 133 -7.72 14.61 -36.13
N GLN A 134 -7.71 13.54 -36.94
CA GLN A 134 -8.66 12.42 -36.87
C GLN A 134 -8.47 11.54 -35.61
N PHE A 135 -7.61 11.94 -34.68
CA PHE A 135 -7.18 11.10 -33.57
C PHE A 135 -7.94 11.32 -32.26
N SER A 136 -9.18 11.80 -32.34
CA SER A 136 -10.08 11.79 -31.19
C SER A 136 -11.24 10.85 -31.50
N SER A 137 -11.08 9.57 -31.14
CA SER A 137 -12.12 8.54 -31.24
C SER A 137 -13.31 8.78 -30.31
N SER A 138 -13.21 9.73 -29.37
CA SER A 138 -14.34 10.13 -28.56
C SER A 138 -15.28 11.03 -29.36
N PRO A 139 -16.58 10.68 -29.50
CA PRO A 139 -17.54 11.55 -30.17
C PRO A 139 -17.62 12.87 -29.42
N ILE A 140 -17.60 13.98 -30.17
CA ILE A 140 -17.83 15.31 -29.59
C ILE A 140 -19.27 15.31 -29.09
N ILE A 141 -19.45 15.32 -27.76
CA ILE A 141 -20.76 15.50 -27.15
C ILE A 141 -21.22 16.90 -27.54
N ARG A 142 -22.08 16.99 -28.56
CA ARG A 142 -22.71 18.24 -28.97
C ARG A 142 -23.68 18.65 -27.87
N ALA A 143 -23.34 19.70 -27.15
CA ALA A 143 -24.18 20.32 -26.13
C ALA A 143 -24.58 21.73 -26.58
N THR A 144 -25.84 22.10 -26.38
CA THR A 144 -26.33 23.45 -26.69
C THR A 144 -25.73 24.48 -25.73
N TYR A 145 -25.70 25.75 -26.15
CA TYR A 145 -25.18 26.85 -25.32
C TYR A 145 -25.86 26.90 -23.94
N ASN A 146 -27.18 26.74 -23.88
CA ASN A 146 -27.93 26.73 -22.62
C ASN A 146 -27.59 25.52 -21.71
N GLN A 147 -27.27 24.35 -22.29
CA GLN A 147 -26.80 23.19 -21.53
C GLN A 147 -25.40 23.43 -20.94
N VAL A 148 -24.51 24.05 -21.71
CA VAL A 148 -23.19 24.47 -21.23
C VAL A 148 -23.31 25.54 -20.14
N ARG A 149 -24.20 26.52 -20.33
CA ARG A 149 -24.52 27.55 -19.32
C ARG A 149 -25.04 26.95 -18.01
N ARG A 150 -25.77 25.83 -18.09
CA ARG A 150 -26.26 25.04 -16.94
C ARG A 150 -25.19 24.13 -16.32
N GLY A 151 -23.96 24.12 -16.83
CA GLY A 151 -22.83 23.41 -16.23
C GLY A 151 -22.70 21.94 -16.62
N ILE A 152 -23.22 21.50 -17.78
CA ILE A 152 -23.10 20.10 -18.23
C ILE A 152 -21.65 19.62 -18.39
N ARG A 153 -20.71 20.54 -18.65
CA ARG A 153 -19.28 20.24 -18.79
C ARG A 153 -18.64 20.08 -17.42
N THR A 154 -18.65 18.85 -16.91
CA THR A 154 -17.94 18.49 -15.67
C THR A 154 -16.56 17.91 -15.98
N GLY A 155 -15.56 18.27 -15.18
CA GLY A 155 -14.22 17.70 -15.32
C GLY A 155 -14.22 16.20 -15.00
N GLN A 156 -13.34 15.44 -15.65
CA GLN A 156 -13.17 14.03 -15.32
C GLN A 156 -12.78 13.87 -13.86
N ARG A 157 -13.44 12.94 -13.15
CA ARG A 157 -13.13 12.65 -11.74
C ARG A 157 -11.65 12.23 -11.61
N ALA A 158 -10.97 12.82 -10.63
CA ALA A 158 -9.60 12.44 -10.30
C ALA A 158 -9.48 10.93 -9.99
N ARG A 159 -8.43 10.29 -10.52
CA ARG A 159 -8.11 8.89 -10.22
C ARG A 159 -7.78 8.76 -8.74
N ARG A 160 -8.29 7.70 -8.09
CA ARG A 160 -7.94 7.42 -6.69
C ARG A 160 -6.51 6.90 -6.64
N GLY A 161 -5.65 7.56 -5.85
CA GLY A 161 -4.28 7.08 -5.63
C GLY A 161 -4.26 5.72 -4.94
N GLY A 162 -3.34 4.84 -5.35
CA GLY A 162 -3.18 3.51 -4.76
C GLY A 162 -2.72 3.54 -3.30
N SER A 163 -1.97 4.57 -2.91
CA SER A 163 -1.36 4.75 -1.60
C SER A 163 -1.72 6.11 -0.95
N PRO A 164 -2.96 6.32 -0.48
CA PRO A 164 -3.43 7.62 0.04
C PRO A 164 -2.67 8.13 1.28
N ALA A 165 -2.00 7.27 2.05
CA ALA A 165 -1.28 7.67 3.25
C ALA A 165 0.04 8.38 2.97
N LEU A 166 0.61 8.22 1.76
CA LEU A 166 1.89 8.82 1.38
C LEU A 166 1.77 10.28 0.89
N LYS A 167 0.57 10.87 0.80
CA LYS A 167 0.33 12.30 0.47
C LYS A 167 1.31 12.92 -0.55
N GLY A 168 1.53 12.29 -1.71
CA GLY A 168 2.40 12.82 -2.79
C GLY A 168 3.91 12.58 -2.61
N THR A 169 4.32 11.95 -1.51
CA THR A 169 5.71 11.53 -1.28
C THR A 169 5.96 10.11 -1.81
N PRO A 170 7.18 9.78 -2.28
CA PRO A 170 7.51 8.45 -2.78
C PRO A 170 7.54 7.38 -1.66
N GLY A 171 7.88 7.79 -0.44
CA GLY A 171 7.88 6.92 0.73
C GLY A 171 8.00 7.70 2.03
N LEU A 172 7.64 7.06 3.14
CA LEU A 172 7.67 7.65 4.47
C LEU A 172 8.32 6.69 5.47
N LYS A 173 9.04 7.25 6.44
CA LYS A 173 9.50 6.55 7.64
C LYS A 173 8.29 6.14 8.49
N GLY A 174 8.37 4.98 9.11
CA GLY A 174 7.40 4.52 10.11
C GLY A 174 8.00 3.58 11.14
N VAL A 175 7.24 3.33 12.20
CA VAL A 175 7.58 2.41 13.29
C VAL A 175 6.62 1.23 13.25
N CYS A 176 7.16 0.02 13.29
CA CYS A 176 6.37 -1.21 13.33
C CYS A 176 5.66 -1.36 14.68
N LEU A 177 4.34 -1.53 14.64
CA LEU A 177 3.50 -1.78 15.82
C LEU A 177 3.35 -3.27 16.08
N LYS A 178 3.16 -4.08 15.04
CA LYS A 178 3.16 -5.54 15.12
C LYS A 178 3.52 -6.15 13.78
N THR A 179 4.25 -7.24 13.81
CA THR A 179 4.45 -8.13 12.65
C THR A 179 3.42 -9.25 12.71
N GLY A 180 3.04 -9.79 11.55
CA GLY A 180 2.06 -10.86 11.50
C GLY A 180 1.94 -11.46 10.10
N VAL A 181 1.05 -12.44 9.98
CA VAL A 181 0.78 -13.15 8.74
C VAL A 181 -0.68 -12.94 8.35
N THR A 182 -0.93 -12.73 7.06
CA THR A 182 -2.29 -12.62 6.50
C THR A 182 -2.47 -13.69 5.42
N LYS A 183 -3.60 -14.40 5.46
CA LYS A 183 -3.99 -15.34 4.40
C LYS A 183 -4.50 -14.55 3.19
N PRO A 184 -4.11 -14.91 1.96
CA PRO A 184 -4.56 -14.22 0.75
C PRO A 184 -6.04 -14.47 0.48
N LYS A 185 -6.61 -13.66 -0.42
CA LYS A 185 -7.94 -13.93 -0.99
C LYS A 185 -7.90 -15.21 -1.86
N LYS A 186 -9.03 -15.93 -1.91
CA LYS A 186 -9.26 -17.01 -2.89
C LYS A 186 -9.07 -16.46 -4.32
N PRO A 187 -8.50 -17.20 -5.28
CA PRO A 187 -8.18 -18.63 -5.31
C PRO A 187 -6.82 -18.99 -4.70
N ASN A 188 -6.02 -17.98 -4.32
CA ASN A 188 -4.66 -18.19 -3.85
C ASN A 188 -4.66 -18.69 -2.40
N SER A 189 -3.65 -19.47 -2.05
CA SER A 189 -3.42 -19.97 -0.70
C SER A 189 -2.00 -19.64 -0.22
N GLY A 190 -1.71 -19.87 1.06
CA GLY A 190 -0.41 -19.63 1.67
C GLY A 190 -0.39 -18.46 2.66
N GLU A 191 0.80 -17.97 2.97
CA GLU A 191 1.04 -17.03 4.06
C GLU A 191 1.79 -15.79 3.58
N ARG A 192 1.21 -14.61 3.83
CA ARG A 192 1.80 -13.32 3.44
C ARG A 192 2.28 -12.59 4.68
N LYS A 193 3.59 -12.33 4.75
CA LYS A 193 4.23 -11.60 5.84
C LYS A 193 3.87 -10.12 5.74
N VAL A 194 3.29 -9.58 6.81
CA VAL A 194 2.81 -8.19 6.87
C VAL A 194 3.22 -7.54 8.19
N ALA A 195 3.27 -6.21 8.19
CA ALA A 195 3.50 -5.41 9.38
C ALA A 195 2.42 -4.32 9.49
N ARG A 196 1.90 -4.08 10.69
CA ARG A 196 1.20 -2.83 11.01
C ARG A 196 2.25 -1.80 11.36
N VAL A 197 2.21 -0.66 10.68
CA VAL A 197 3.20 0.40 10.79
C VAL A 197 2.50 1.72 11.08
N ARG A 198 2.98 2.46 12.07
CA ARG A 198 2.61 3.85 12.29
C ARG A 198 3.57 4.74 11.51
N LEU A 199 3.07 5.40 10.48
CA LEU A 199 3.87 6.35 9.70
C LEU A 199 4.23 7.57 10.55
N SER A 200 5.30 8.25 10.17
CA SER A 200 5.65 9.59 10.66
C SER A 200 4.50 10.60 10.54
N SER A 201 3.62 10.43 9.54
CA SER A 201 2.39 11.22 9.39
C SER A 201 1.29 10.92 10.41
N GLY A 202 1.52 10.00 11.36
CA GLY A 202 0.57 9.56 12.39
C GLY A 202 -0.39 8.46 11.93
N LYS A 203 -0.56 8.26 10.62
CA LYS A 203 -1.47 7.24 10.06
C LYS A 203 -0.94 5.83 10.32
N VAL A 204 -1.81 4.96 10.82
CA VAL A 204 -1.52 3.53 10.95
C VAL A 204 -1.94 2.80 9.68
N ILE A 205 -1.03 2.03 9.12
CA ILE A 205 -1.22 1.28 7.88
C ILE A 205 -0.79 -0.18 8.05
N THR A 206 -1.22 -1.04 7.13
CA THR A 206 -0.69 -2.40 6.98
C THR A 206 0.17 -2.46 5.72
N ALA A 207 1.43 -2.88 5.88
CA ALA A 207 2.42 -2.97 4.82
C ALA A 207 2.86 -4.42 4.59
N TYR A 208 3.07 -4.78 3.33
CA TYR A 208 3.62 -6.08 2.92
C TYR A 208 5.14 -6.10 3.06
N ILE A 209 5.68 -7.24 3.49
CA ILE A 209 7.11 -7.46 3.64
C ILE A 209 7.58 -8.34 2.47
N PRO A 210 8.33 -7.80 1.49
CA PRO A 210 8.70 -8.56 0.30
C PRO A 210 9.88 -9.49 0.56
N GLY A 211 9.91 -10.63 -0.13
CA GLY A 211 11.02 -11.59 -0.10
C GLY A 211 10.88 -12.66 0.98
N GLU A 212 11.89 -13.52 1.05
CA GLU A 212 11.99 -14.61 2.03
C GLU A 212 12.66 -14.11 3.31
N GLY A 213 12.24 -14.67 4.46
CA GLY A 213 12.68 -14.20 5.79
C GLY A 213 12.34 -12.73 6.08
N HIS A 214 12.49 -12.28 7.33
CA HIS A 214 12.56 -10.86 7.70
C HIS A 214 13.08 -10.74 9.13
N ASN A 215 13.72 -9.60 9.45
CA ASN A 215 14.31 -9.32 10.75
C ASN A 215 13.50 -8.28 11.55
N ILE A 216 12.31 -7.90 11.09
CA ILE A 216 11.50 -6.83 11.71
C ILE A 216 10.88 -7.35 12.99
N GLN A 217 10.99 -6.54 14.03
CA GLN A 217 10.32 -6.76 15.30
C GLN A 217 9.35 -5.61 15.57
N GLN A 218 8.67 -5.68 16.71
CA GLN A 218 7.96 -4.53 17.23
C GLN A 218 8.95 -3.38 17.48
N HIS A 219 8.54 -2.14 17.25
CA HIS A 219 9.34 -0.92 17.38
C HIS A 219 10.47 -0.73 16.35
N SER A 220 10.75 -1.72 15.49
CA SER A 220 11.68 -1.51 14.39
C SER A 220 11.23 -0.37 13.48
N VAL A 221 12.20 0.44 13.08
CA VAL A 221 12.05 1.57 12.18
C VAL A 221 12.18 1.09 10.75
N VAL A 222 11.19 1.42 9.91
CA VAL A 222 11.10 0.92 8.53
C VAL A 222 10.76 2.03 7.54
N GLN A 223 11.28 1.89 6.33
CA GLN A 223 10.92 2.74 5.20
C GLN A 223 9.73 2.12 4.45
N VAL A 224 8.63 2.86 4.34
CA VAL A 224 7.41 2.45 3.64
C VAL A 224 7.36 3.11 2.27
N ARG A 225 7.00 2.35 1.23
CA ARG A 225 6.70 2.88 -0.11
C ARG A 225 5.33 2.46 -0.62
N GLY A 226 4.89 3.10 -1.70
CA GLY A 226 3.69 2.70 -2.43
C GLY A 226 3.84 1.29 -3.02
N GLY A 227 2.80 0.48 -2.90
CA GLY A 227 2.78 -0.88 -3.45
C GLY A 227 1.68 -1.71 -2.80
N ARG A 228 0.65 -2.06 -3.57
CA ARG A 228 -0.44 -2.90 -3.06
C ARG A 228 -0.07 -4.37 -3.23
N ALA A 229 -0.28 -5.17 -2.19
CA ALA A 229 -0.33 -6.62 -2.34
C ALA A 229 -1.71 -7.00 -2.93
N GLN A 230 -1.73 -7.47 -4.17
CA GLN A 230 -2.98 -7.72 -4.90
C GLN A 230 -3.84 -8.80 -4.26
N ASP A 231 -3.18 -9.80 -3.67
CA ASP A 231 -3.78 -10.95 -3.02
C ASP A 231 -4.35 -10.62 -1.63
N CYS A 232 -3.79 -9.63 -0.93
CA CYS A 232 -4.19 -9.32 0.43
C CYS A 232 -5.14 -8.11 0.44
N PRO A 233 -6.39 -8.26 0.89
CA PRO A 233 -7.27 -7.12 1.09
C PRO A 233 -6.70 -6.20 2.19
N GLY A 234 -6.84 -4.88 2.02
CA GLY A 234 -6.37 -3.89 2.99
C GLY A 234 -4.86 -3.58 2.99
N VAL A 235 -4.02 -4.41 2.37
CA VAL A 235 -2.56 -4.21 2.34
C VAL A 235 -2.14 -3.39 1.10
N LYS A 236 -2.09 -2.06 1.25
CA LYS A 236 -1.86 -1.11 0.16
C LYS A 236 -0.42 -0.58 0.05
N TYR A 237 0.45 -0.99 0.97
CA TYR A 237 1.81 -0.49 1.08
C TYR A 237 2.80 -1.66 1.13
N THR A 238 4.05 -1.38 0.77
CA THR A 238 5.14 -2.36 0.81
C THR A 238 6.34 -1.74 1.50
N LEU A 239 7.03 -2.52 2.35
CA LEU A 239 8.27 -2.08 2.98
C LEU A 239 9.44 -2.14 2.00
N VAL A 240 10.37 -1.19 2.12
CA VAL A 240 11.61 -1.15 1.35
C VAL A 240 12.67 -1.99 2.05
N ARG A 241 13.25 -2.96 1.35
CA ARG A 241 14.32 -3.82 1.88
C ARG A 241 15.68 -3.14 1.79
N GLY A 242 16.55 -3.42 2.76
CA GLY A 242 17.89 -2.86 2.83
C GLY A 242 17.91 -1.39 3.25
N ALA A 243 16.86 -0.92 3.95
CA ALA A 243 16.72 0.45 4.41
C ALA A 243 16.24 0.46 5.88
N MET A 244 16.82 1.35 6.70
CA MET A 244 16.59 1.41 8.15
C MET A 244 16.84 0.04 8.79
N ASP A 245 15.96 -0.43 9.68
CA ASP A 245 16.16 -1.69 10.39
C ASP A 245 15.78 -2.91 9.55
N LEU A 246 15.07 -2.70 8.42
CA LEU A 246 14.68 -3.79 7.53
C LEU A 246 15.86 -4.22 6.65
N GLY A 247 16.53 -5.30 7.08
CA GLY A 247 17.64 -5.92 6.36
C GLY A 247 17.25 -6.45 4.99
N GLY A 248 18.24 -6.48 4.09
CA GLY A 248 18.12 -7.10 2.78
C GLY A 248 18.01 -8.63 2.85
N VAL A 249 17.63 -9.27 1.75
CA VAL A 249 17.58 -10.74 1.65
C VAL A 249 18.98 -11.25 1.31
N GLY A 250 19.63 -11.97 2.23
CA GLY A 250 21.06 -12.33 2.14
C GLY A 250 21.42 -13.21 0.94
N SER A 251 20.68 -14.30 0.71
CA SER A 251 20.96 -15.30 -0.34
C SER A 251 20.45 -14.91 -1.74
N ARG A 252 20.07 -13.64 -1.95
CA ARG A 252 19.43 -13.23 -3.20
C ARG A 252 20.46 -12.95 -4.31
N MET A 253 20.48 -13.77 -5.35
CA MET A 253 21.35 -13.56 -6.52
C MET A 253 20.71 -12.71 -7.62
N THR A 254 19.40 -12.85 -7.83
CA THR A 254 18.65 -12.14 -8.89
C THR A 254 17.76 -11.02 -8.34
N SER A 255 17.54 -9.96 -9.13
CA SER A 255 16.75 -8.78 -8.72
C SER A 255 17.19 -8.16 -7.39
N ARG A 256 18.49 -8.18 -7.12
CA ARG A 256 19.11 -7.80 -5.84
C ARG A 256 18.72 -6.42 -5.34
N SER A 257 18.67 -5.43 -6.23
CA SER A 257 18.31 -4.04 -5.92
C SER A 257 16.92 -3.92 -5.28
N LYS A 258 15.97 -4.77 -5.68
CA LYS A 258 14.60 -4.78 -5.15
C LYS A 258 14.52 -5.28 -3.70
N TYR A 259 15.44 -6.15 -3.30
CA TYR A 259 15.45 -6.84 -2.01
C TYR A 259 16.61 -6.40 -1.10
N GLY A 260 17.33 -5.34 -1.44
CA GLY A 260 18.40 -4.79 -0.62
C GLY A 260 19.64 -5.68 -0.50
N ALA A 261 19.90 -6.55 -1.49
CA ALA A 261 21.04 -7.47 -1.47
C ALA A 261 22.28 -6.87 -2.15
N LYS A 262 23.42 -6.87 -1.45
CA LYS A 262 24.71 -6.38 -2.00
C LYS A 262 25.25 -7.32 -3.09
N LYS A 263 26.20 -6.84 -3.89
CA LYS A 263 26.87 -7.70 -4.89
C LYS A 263 27.74 -8.70 -4.13
N PRO A 264 27.60 -10.01 -4.36
CA PRO A 264 28.53 -10.96 -3.79
C PRO A 264 29.92 -10.58 -4.27
N LYS A 265 30.89 -10.62 -3.37
CA LYS A 265 32.29 -10.47 -3.75
C LYS A 265 32.68 -11.78 -4.45
N THR A 266 33.02 -11.69 -5.73
CA THR A 266 33.71 -12.78 -6.41
C THR A 266 35.16 -12.70 -5.93
N ASN A 267 35.63 -13.75 -5.25
CA ASN A 267 37.05 -13.92 -4.97
C ASN A 267 37.79 -14.24 -6.27
#